data_AF-A0A1I7XNA2-F1
#
_entry.id   AF-A0A1I7XNA2-F1
#
_cell.length_a   1.000
_cell.length_b   1.000
_cell.length_c   1.000
_cell.angle_alpha   90.00
_cell.angle_beta   90.00
_cell.angle_gamma   90.00
#
_symmetry.space_group_name_H-M   'P 1'
#
loop_
_entity.id
_entity.type
_entity.pdbx_description
1 polymer ?
#
loop_
_entity_poly.entity_id
_entity_poly.type
_entity_poly.pdbx_seq_one_letter_code
_entity_poly.pdbx_strand_id
1 'polypeptide(L)'
;MSKGGNAVESAIAVMFCLGVTNPQSSGLGGGFLMTLYNRTEGRCVAIDARETAPSAAHQDLFNGDSNGSKYGFKAAATPGELAGYWLIYNKYGSGHVAWKDLISPSIKLCRDGVPVSEYLDNVMKVKERHFRLFPSMKAWINPKTNSTYEAGDLLPREKLANTLEKIANSEDPVKMFYHGEMAETIAKEMKDGGPSIDTI
;
A
#
# COMPACT_ATOMS: atom_id res chain seq x y z
N MET A 1 7.18 -8.29 -18.68
CA MET A 1 8.09 -8.84 -19.70
C MET A 1 7.43 -9.20 -21.03
N SER A 2 6.32 -9.96 -21.07
CA SER A 2 5.69 -10.37 -22.35
C SER A 2 5.23 -9.21 -23.26
N LYS A 3 4.90 -8.05 -22.66
CA LYS A 3 4.57 -6.80 -23.39
C LYS A 3 5.81 -5.96 -23.80
N GLY A 4 7.02 -6.52 -23.75
CA GLY A 4 8.26 -5.80 -24.07
C GLY A 4 8.84 -4.94 -22.94
N GLY A 5 8.16 -4.87 -21.78
CA GLY A 5 8.67 -4.18 -20.60
C GLY A 5 9.85 -4.88 -19.93
N ASN A 6 10.70 -4.10 -19.26
CA ASN A 6 11.90 -4.60 -18.61
C ASN A 6 11.64 -5.10 -17.16
N ALA A 7 12.72 -5.39 -16.44
CA ALA A 7 12.66 -5.88 -15.05
C ALA A 7 12.01 -4.86 -14.10
N VAL A 8 12.22 -3.55 -14.31
CA VAL A 8 11.68 -2.48 -13.45
C VAL A 8 10.17 -2.39 -13.61
N GLU A 9 9.66 -2.33 -14.83
CA GLU A 9 8.21 -2.31 -15.10
C GLU A 9 7.53 -3.59 -14.57
N SER A 10 8.19 -4.74 -14.72
CA SER A 10 7.68 -6.01 -14.19
C SER A 10 7.65 -6.01 -12.66
N ALA A 11 8.69 -5.45 -12.00
CA ALA A 11 8.72 -5.29 -10.55
C ALA A 11 7.60 -4.38 -10.05
N ILE A 12 7.40 -3.21 -10.68
CA ILE A 12 6.30 -2.28 -10.32
C ILE A 12 4.95 -2.99 -10.38
N ALA A 13 4.65 -3.67 -11.50
CA ALA A 13 3.39 -4.39 -11.66
C ALA A 13 3.17 -5.47 -10.58
N VAL A 14 4.23 -6.21 -10.24
CA VAL A 14 4.20 -7.22 -9.16
C VAL A 14 3.99 -6.55 -7.80
N MET A 15 4.67 -5.45 -7.49
CA MET A 15 4.54 -4.80 -6.19
C MET A 15 3.13 -4.21 -5.99
N PHE A 16 2.50 -3.65 -7.03
CA PHE A 16 1.07 -3.29 -6.99
C PHE A 16 0.19 -4.53 -6.74
N CYS A 17 0.45 -5.64 -7.43
CA CYS A 17 -0.31 -6.88 -7.25
C CYS A 17 -0.17 -7.44 -5.83
N LEU A 18 1.04 -7.41 -5.26
CA LEU A 18 1.30 -7.84 -3.89
C LEU A 18 0.59 -6.94 -2.87
N GLY A 19 0.53 -5.63 -3.09
CA GLY A 19 -0.24 -4.71 -2.24
C GLY A 19 -1.75 -4.99 -2.22
N VAL A 20 -2.28 -5.70 -3.24
CA VAL A 20 -3.67 -6.15 -3.28
C VAL A 20 -3.83 -7.55 -2.70
N THR A 21 -2.94 -8.48 -3.05
CA THR A 21 -3.06 -9.91 -2.74
C THR A 21 -2.46 -10.31 -1.39
N ASN A 22 -1.50 -9.53 -0.88
CA ASN A 22 -0.82 -9.72 0.41
C ASN A 22 -0.81 -8.42 1.23
N PRO A 23 -1.99 -7.86 1.54
CA PRO A 23 -2.12 -6.54 2.17
C PRO A 23 -1.59 -6.47 3.61
N GLN A 24 -1.35 -7.61 4.25
CA GLN A 24 -0.70 -7.71 5.56
C GLN A 24 0.81 -7.47 5.52
N SER A 25 1.42 -7.49 4.33
CA SER A 25 2.87 -7.47 4.15
C SER A 25 3.36 -6.24 3.40
N SER A 26 2.63 -5.76 2.38
CA SER A 26 3.04 -4.62 1.56
C SER A 26 1.85 -3.81 1.05
N GLY A 27 2.14 -2.62 0.51
CA GLY A 27 1.14 -1.80 -0.17
C GLY A 27 1.52 -0.32 -0.22
N LEU A 28 0.66 0.49 -0.84
CA LEU A 28 0.86 1.93 -1.04
C LEU A 28 1.03 2.75 0.24
N GLY A 29 0.64 2.20 1.39
CA GLY A 29 0.82 2.84 2.70
C GLY A 29 2.20 2.62 3.33
N GLY A 30 3.13 1.94 2.66
CA GLY A 30 4.47 1.63 3.17
C GLY A 30 5.61 2.25 2.34
N GLY A 31 6.71 1.52 2.26
CA GLY A 31 7.91 1.86 1.49
C GLY A 31 8.75 0.63 1.16
N PHE A 32 9.70 0.77 0.24
CA PHE A 32 10.55 -0.33 -0.23
C PHE A 32 11.99 0.08 -0.43
N LEU A 33 12.87 -0.93 -0.46
CA LEU A 33 14.24 -0.83 -0.93
C LEU A 33 14.40 -1.69 -2.17
N MET A 34 15.15 -1.21 -3.16
CA MET A 34 15.45 -1.97 -4.37
C MET A 34 16.93 -1.92 -4.69
N THR A 35 17.50 -3.09 -5.00
CA THR A 35 18.81 -3.21 -5.64
C THR A 35 18.59 -3.53 -7.12
N LEU A 36 18.98 -2.61 -7.99
CA LEU A 36 18.85 -2.72 -9.43
C LEU A 36 20.23 -2.86 -10.08
N TYR A 37 20.45 -3.93 -10.83
CA TYR A 37 21.60 -4.02 -11.73
C TYR A 37 21.23 -3.45 -13.11
N ASN A 38 21.85 -2.32 -13.49
CA ASN A 38 21.72 -1.77 -14.83
C ASN A 38 22.78 -2.38 -15.74
N ARG A 39 22.35 -3.27 -16.64
CA ARG A 39 23.24 -3.97 -17.57
C ARG A 39 23.94 -3.04 -18.56
N THR A 40 23.25 -1.99 -19.04
CA THR A 40 23.80 -1.05 -20.02
C THR A 40 24.91 -0.20 -19.41
N GLU A 41 24.76 0.18 -18.15
CA GLU A 41 25.75 0.96 -17.40
C GLU A 41 26.78 0.08 -16.66
N GLY A 42 26.57 -1.23 -16.60
CA GLY A 42 27.45 -2.18 -15.91
C GLY A 42 27.55 -1.94 -14.39
N ARG A 43 26.50 -1.42 -13.74
CA ARG A 43 26.55 -1.05 -12.31
C ARG A 43 25.28 -1.42 -11.53
N CYS A 44 25.43 -1.56 -10.22
CA CYS A 44 24.33 -1.67 -9.28
C CYS A 44 23.90 -0.28 -8.77
N VAL A 45 22.60 -0.11 -8.57
CA VAL A 45 21.98 1.07 -7.97
C VAL A 45 21.10 0.60 -6.82
N ALA A 46 21.21 1.26 -5.67
CA ALA A 46 20.25 1.13 -4.59
C ALA A 46 19.22 2.26 -4.71
N ILE A 47 17.95 1.91 -4.62
CA ILE A 47 16.83 2.84 -4.52
C ILE A 47 16.26 2.71 -3.11
N ASP A 48 16.20 3.83 -2.41
CA ASP A 48 15.58 3.94 -1.11
C ASP A 48 14.27 4.72 -1.22
N ALA A 49 13.17 3.99 -1.05
CA ALA A 49 11.82 4.53 -0.95
C ALA A 49 11.19 4.11 0.39
N ARG A 50 12.02 3.98 1.44
CA ARG A 50 11.58 3.71 2.81
C ARG A 50 10.73 4.86 3.33
N GLU A 51 9.83 4.53 4.24
CA GLU A 51 9.05 5.54 4.95
C GLU A 51 9.94 6.45 5.79
N THR A 52 9.52 7.70 5.97
CA THR A 52 10.23 8.69 6.79
C THR A 52 9.39 9.13 7.98
N ALA A 53 10.04 9.47 9.10
CA ALA A 53 9.33 10.01 10.25
C ALA A 53 8.60 11.32 9.85
N PRO A 54 7.32 11.50 10.21
CA PRO A 54 6.62 12.75 9.95
C PRO A 54 7.34 13.93 10.59
N SER A 55 7.21 15.13 10.01
CA SER A 55 7.92 16.33 10.49
C SER A 55 7.61 16.73 11.94
N ALA A 56 6.45 16.33 12.47
CA ALA A 56 6.04 16.56 13.85
C ALA A 56 6.55 15.49 14.84
N ALA A 57 7.23 14.45 14.34
CA ALA A 57 7.80 13.41 15.20
C ALA A 57 8.97 13.95 16.02
N HIS A 58 9.10 13.47 17.25
CA HIS A 58 10.15 13.84 18.20
C HIS A 58 10.50 12.64 19.07
N GLN A 59 11.66 12.70 19.75
CA GLN A 59 12.25 11.57 20.47
C GLN A 59 11.31 10.93 21.51
N ASP A 60 10.52 11.76 22.20
CA ASP A 60 9.64 11.31 23.30
C ASP A 60 8.22 10.94 22.85
N LEU A 61 7.94 10.89 21.55
CA LEU A 61 6.59 10.71 20.98
C LEU A 61 5.83 9.48 21.52
N PHE A 62 6.57 8.44 21.92
CA PHE A 62 6.08 7.16 22.45
C PHE A 62 6.58 6.83 23.86
N ASN A 63 7.09 7.84 24.60
CA ASN A 63 7.61 7.58 25.94
C ASN A 63 6.47 7.10 26.86
N GLY A 64 6.66 5.94 27.50
CA GLY A 64 5.62 5.29 28.31
C GLY A 64 4.48 4.62 27.51
N ASP A 65 4.52 4.65 26.18
CA ASP A 65 3.49 4.07 25.30
C ASP A 65 4.12 3.20 24.20
N SER A 66 4.47 1.96 24.55
CA SER A 66 5.04 1.02 23.59
C SER A 66 4.04 0.50 22.55
N ASN A 67 2.73 0.65 22.77
CA ASN A 67 1.71 0.19 21.85
C ASN A 67 1.40 1.25 20.79
N GLY A 68 1.45 2.54 21.12
CA GLY A 68 1.26 3.64 20.17
C GLY A 68 2.28 3.69 19.04
N SER A 69 3.45 3.06 19.20
CA SER A 69 4.44 2.88 18.11
C SER A 69 4.14 1.72 17.18
N LYS A 70 3.18 0.86 17.52
CA LYS A 70 2.79 -0.33 16.74
C LYS A 70 1.40 -0.21 16.14
N TYR A 71 0.54 0.59 16.75
CA TYR A 71 -0.88 0.60 16.49
C TYR A 71 -1.45 2.02 16.39
N GLY A 72 -2.49 2.16 15.57
CA GLY A 72 -3.16 3.43 15.34
C GLY A 72 -2.39 4.37 14.41
N PHE A 73 -2.96 5.55 14.19
CA PHE A 73 -2.45 6.51 13.21
C PHE A 73 -1.08 7.10 13.59
N LYS A 74 -0.78 7.24 14.89
CA LYS A 74 0.51 7.76 15.38
C LYS A 74 1.69 6.84 15.01
N ALA A 75 1.45 5.53 14.85
CA ALA A 75 2.47 4.57 14.43
C ALA A 75 2.86 4.70 12.95
N ALA A 76 2.08 5.40 12.14
CA ALA A 76 2.33 5.52 10.71
C ALA A 76 3.45 6.54 10.41
N ALA A 77 4.41 6.12 9.59
CA ALA A 77 5.40 6.99 8.96
C ALA A 77 4.88 7.52 7.60
N THR A 78 5.57 8.49 7.00
CA THR A 78 5.22 9.01 5.67
C THR A 78 5.55 7.96 4.58
N PRO A 79 4.55 7.45 3.83
CA PRO A 79 4.77 6.36 2.87
C PRO A 79 5.67 6.77 1.69
N GLY A 80 6.62 5.92 1.31
CA GLY A 80 7.53 6.16 0.17
C GLY A 80 7.19 5.36 -1.09
N GLU A 81 6.31 4.35 -0.99
CA GLU A 81 6.08 3.33 -2.02
C GLU A 81 5.78 3.91 -3.41
N LEU A 82 4.77 4.78 -3.51
CA LEU A 82 4.32 5.32 -4.81
C LEU A 82 5.36 6.26 -5.43
N ALA A 83 6.02 7.07 -4.60
CA ALA A 83 7.12 7.92 -5.05
C ALA A 83 8.27 7.09 -5.62
N GLY A 84 8.62 5.99 -4.95
CA GLY A 84 9.64 5.05 -5.43
C GLY A 84 9.25 4.38 -6.76
N TYR A 85 8.00 3.92 -6.89
CA TYR A 85 7.53 3.33 -8.15
C TYR A 85 7.60 4.32 -9.31
N TRP A 86 7.15 5.55 -9.09
CA TRP A 86 7.15 6.59 -10.11
C TRP A 86 8.57 7.00 -10.50
N LEU A 87 9.47 7.13 -9.52
CA LEU A 87 10.89 7.41 -9.76
C LEU A 87 11.53 6.35 -10.66
N ILE A 88 11.38 5.06 -10.31
CA ILE A 88 12.03 3.99 -11.07
C ILE A 88 11.36 3.76 -12.42
N TYR A 89 10.04 3.97 -12.54
CA TYR A 89 9.33 3.93 -13.81
C TYR A 89 9.90 4.96 -14.79
N ASN A 90 10.01 6.22 -14.37
CA ASN A 90 10.50 7.30 -15.23
C ASN A 90 12.00 7.18 -15.52
N LYS A 91 12.80 6.74 -14.54
CA LYS A 91 14.26 6.72 -14.67
C LYS A 91 14.79 5.46 -15.35
N TYR A 92 14.14 4.32 -15.14
CA TYR A 92 14.62 3.01 -15.56
C TYR A 92 13.59 2.17 -16.31
N GLY A 93 12.38 2.69 -16.58
CA GLY A 93 11.40 2.02 -17.44
C GLY A 93 11.89 1.87 -18.87
N SER A 94 11.40 0.85 -19.58
CA SER A 94 11.78 0.64 -20.98
C SER A 94 11.09 1.60 -21.95
N GLY A 95 9.97 2.19 -21.54
CA GLY A 95 9.11 3.01 -22.40
C GLY A 95 8.11 2.20 -23.24
N HIS A 96 8.16 0.86 -23.19
CA HIS A 96 7.25 0.01 -23.98
C HIS A 96 5.93 -0.30 -23.27
N VAL A 97 5.86 -0.12 -21.94
CA VAL A 97 4.64 -0.41 -21.16
C VAL A 97 4.16 0.87 -20.49
N ALA A 98 2.93 1.27 -20.79
CA ALA A 98 2.34 2.46 -20.18
C ALA A 98 2.12 2.25 -18.67
N TRP A 99 2.27 3.31 -17.87
CA TRP A 99 2.07 3.31 -16.42
C TRP A 99 0.75 2.64 -16.00
N LYS A 100 -0.34 3.04 -16.67
CA LYS A 100 -1.67 2.47 -16.43
C LYS A 100 -1.73 0.95 -16.61
N ASP A 101 -0.97 0.40 -17.56
CA ASP A 101 -0.98 -1.02 -17.89
C ASP A 101 -0.26 -1.87 -16.82
N LEU A 102 0.62 -1.25 -16.01
CA LEU A 102 1.25 -1.89 -14.87
C LEU A 102 0.28 -2.07 -13.69
N ILE A 103 -0.74 -1.20 -13.59
CA ILE A 103 -1.66 -1.11 -12.45
C ILE A 103 -3.00 -1.79 -12.76
N SER A 104 -3.42 -1.76 -14.03
CA SER A 104 -4.73 -2.28 -14.48
C SER A 104 -5.03 -3.72 -14.03
N PRO A 105 -4.08 -4.68 -14.04
CA PRO A 105 -4.35 -6.02 -13.50
C PRO A 105 -4.73 -6.00 -12.01
N SER A 106 -4.06 -5.16 -11.22
CA SER A 106 -4.32 -5.02 -9.77
C SER A 106 -5.67 -4.34 -9.51
N ILE A 107 -6.08 -3.38 -10.34
CA ILE A 107 -7.43 -2.79 -10.29
C ILE A 107 -8.49 -3.88 -10.50
N LYS A 108 -8.32 -4.70 -11.53
CA LYS A 108 -9.24 -5.82 -11.82
C LYS A 108 -9.33 -6.79 -10.65
N LEU A 109 -8.19 -7.19 -10.07
CA LEU A 109 -8.16 -8.04 -8.87
C LEU A 109 -8.91 -7.41 -7.69
N CYS A 110 -8.79 -6.10 -7.48
CA CYS A 110 -9.55 -5.43 -6.42
C CYS A 110 -11.07 -5.46 -6.65
N ARG A 111 -11.54 -5.36 -7.90
CA ARG A 111 -12.98 -5.36 -8.25
C ARG A 111 -13.57 -6.78 -8.22
N ASP A 112 -12.87 -7.73 -8.82
CA ASP A 112 -13.33 -9.12 -8.88
C ASP A 112 -13.24 -9.82 -7.52
N GLY A 113 -12.36 -9.32 -6.66
CA GLY A 113 -12.01 -9.93 -5.39
C GLY A 113 -10.81 -10.86 -5.51
N VAL A 114 -10.00 -10.88 -4.45
CA VAL A 114 -8.85 -11.78 -4.36
C VAL A 114 -9.20 -12.97 -3.45
N PRO A 115 -8.89 -14.21 -3.87
CA PRO A 115 -8.99 -15.37 -2.98
C PRO A 115 -8.12 -15.17 -1.74
N VAL A 116 -8.73 -15.21 -0.57
CA VAL A 116 -8.02 -15.12 0.70
C VAL A 116 -7.15 -16.37 0.88
N SER A 117 -5.85 -16.16 1.12
CA SER A 117 -4.94 -17.25 1.45
C SER A 117 -5.12 -17.69 2.90
N GLU A 118 -4.70 -18.92 3.23
CA GLU A 118 -4.71 -19.42 4.61
C GLU A 118 -3.93 -18.50 5.56
N TYR A 119 -2.82 -17.91 5.09
CA TYR A 119 -2.04 -16.98 5.89
C TYR A 119 -2.79 -15.67 6.16
N LEU A 120 -3.44 -15.09 5.14
CA LEU A 120 -4.22 -13.86 5.31
C LEU A 120 -5.44 -14.10 6.20
N ASP A 121 -6.11 -15.24 6.09
CA ASP A 121 -7.19 -15.65 7.01
C ASP A 121 -6.72 -15.64 8.47
N ASN A 122 -5.61 -16.35 8.77
CA ASN A 122 -5.04 -16.37 10.12
C ASN A 122 -4.69 -14.97 10.64
N VAL A 123 -4.10 -14.11 9.80
CA VAL A 123 -3.81 -12.72 10.18
C VAL A 123 -5.09 -11.94 10.46
N MET A 124 -6.12 -12.08 9.64
CA MET A 124 -7.38 -11.37 9.82
C MET A 124 -8.09 -11.79 11.10
N LYS A 125 -8.13 -13.08 11.42
CA LYS A 125 -8.68 -13.59 12.69
C LYS A 125 -7.99 -12.97 13.90
N VAL A 126 -6.65 -12.88 13.88
CA VAL A 126 -5.88 -12.21 14.95
C VAL A 126 -6.18 -10.70 15.03
N LYS A 127 -6.46 -10.05 13.90
CA LYS A 127 -6.68 -8.60 13.80
C LYS A 127 -8.14 -8.18 13.83
N GLU A 128 -9.09 -9.10 13.93
CA GLU A 128 -10.53 -8.84 13.81
C GLU A 128 -11.01 -7.72 14.75
N ARG A 129 -10.54 -7.71 16.01
CA ARG A 129 -10.87 -6.64 16.97
C ARG A 129 -10.52 -5.26 16.42
N HIS A 130 -9.39 -5.11 15.74
CA HIS A 130 -8.99 -3.85 15.12
C HIS A 130 -9.95 -3.49 13.99
N PHE A 131 -10.30 -4.42 13.12
CA PHE A 131 -11.23 -4.15 12.03
C PHE A 131 -12.61 -3.67 12.50
N ARG A 132 -13.06 -4.16 13.66
CA ARG A 132 -14.33 -3.74 14.27
C ARG A 132 -14.22 -2.39 14.97
N LEU A 133 -13.06 -2.06 15.53
CA LEU A 133 -12.81 -0.78 16.20
C LEU A 133 -12.73 0.38 15.21
N PHE A 134 -12.04 0.22 14.08
CA PHE A 134 -11.82 1.30 13.12
C PHE A 134 -12.89 1.30 12.02
N PRO A 135 -13.71 2.37 11.89
CA PRO A 135 -14.72 2.46 10.83
C PRO A 135 -14.14 2.34 9.41
N SER A 136 -12.90 2.80 9.20
CA SER A 136 -12.16 2.69 7.93
C SER A 136 -11.82 1.24 7.55
N MET A 137 -11.81 0.32 8.52
CA MET A 137 -11.45 -1.09 8.35
C MET A 137 -12.65 -2.04 8.23
N LYS A 138 -13.88 -1.53 8.21
CA LYS A 138 -15.10 -2.37 8.08
C LYS A 138 -15.10 -3.29 6.86
N ALA A 139 -14.39 -2.92 5.78
CA ALA A 139 -14.28 -3.72 4.56
C ALA A 139 -13.59 -5.09 4.77
N TRP A 140 -12.94 -5.31 5.91
CA TRP A 140 -12.33 -6.60 6.25
C TRP A 140 -13.30 -7.57 6.92
N ILE A 141 -14.51 -7.13 7.26
CA ILE A 141 -15.59 -7.98 7.78
C ILE A 141 -16.51 -8.35 6.62
N ASN A 142 -16.68 -9.66 6.39
CA ASN A 142 -17.58 -10.20 5.40
C ASN A 142 -19.03 -9.93 5.83
N PRO A 143 -19.81 -9.15 5.05
CA PRO A 143 -21.16 -8.76 5.44
C PRO A 143 -22.15 -9.94 5.46
N LYS A 144 -21.82 -11.06 4.80
CA LYS A 144 -22.68 -12.25 4.76
C LYS A 144 -22.56 -13.10 6.01
N THR A 145 -21.35 -13.21 6.56
CA THR A 145 -21.06 -14.04 7.75
C THR A 145 -20.95 -13.22 9.03
N ASN A 146 -20.76 -11.90 8.91
CA ASN A 146 -20.40 -11.00 10.00
C ASN A 146 -19.12 -11.43 10.73
N SER A 147 -18.22 -12.11 10.04
CA SER A 147 -16.86 -12.49 10.49
C SER A 147 -15.83 -11.92 9.51
N THR A 148 -14.53 -12.06 9.78
CA THR A 148 -13.53 -11.80 8.72
C THR A 148 -13.73 -12.75 7.55
N TYR A 149 -13.25 -12.36 6.36
CA TYR A 149 -13.20 -13.29 5.23
C TYR A 149 -12.32 -14.50 5.56
N GLU A 150 -12.68 -15.68 5.09
CA GLU A 150 -11.97 -16.94 5.37
C GLU A 150 -11.18 -17.42 4.15
N ALA A 151 -10.26 -18.37 4.34
CA ALA A 151 -9.48 -18.92 3.25
C ALA A 151 -10.38 -19.43 2.09
N GLY A 152 -10.07 -19.00 0.87
CA GLY A 152 -10.86 -19.29 -0.33
C GLY A 152 -11.99 -18.31 -0.62
N ASP A 153 -12.43 -17.50 0.35
CA ASP A 153 -13.37 -16.40 0.06
C ASP A 153 -12.76 -15.40 -0.91
N LEU A 154 -13.60 -14.78 -1.74
CA LEU A 154 -13.20 -13.63 -2.56
C LEU A 154 -13.39 -12.34 -1.76
N LEU A 155 -12.28 -11.69 -1.41
CA LEU A 155 -12.24 -10.41 -0.72
C LEU A 155 -12.22 -9.24 -1.74
N PRO A 156 -13.33 -8.49 -1.91
CA PRO A 156 -13.35 -7.30 -2.74
C PRO A 156 -12.64 -6.11 -2.06
N ARG A 157 -12.00 -5.26 -2.87
CA ARG A 157 -11.21 -4.11 -2.42
C ARG A 157 -11.60 -2.84 -3.18
N GLU A 158 -12.90 -2.57 -3.29
CA GLU A 158 -13.49 -1.49 -4.11
C GLU A 158 -12.87 -0.10 -3.90
N LYS A 159 -12.65 0.31 -2.63
CA LYS A 159 -12.02 1.60 -2.32
C LYS A 159 -10.57 1.68 -2.82
N LEU A 160 -9.84 0.56 -2.72
CA LEU A 160 -8.48 0.48 -3.25
C LEU A 160 -8.51 0.47 -4.78
N ALA A 161 -9.46 -0.23 -5.41
CA ALA A 161 -9.64 -0.22 -6.85
C ALA A 161 -9.83 1.22 -7.39
N ASN A 162 -10.71 2.00 -6.76
CA ASN A 162 -10.91 3.42 -7.08
C ASN A 162 -9.62 4.24 -6.95
N THR A 163 -8.84 3.97 -5.89
CA THR A 163 -7.57 4.67 -5.63
C THR A 163 -6.54 4.33 -6.71
N LEU A 164 -6.38 3.04 -7.02
CA LEU A 164 -5.48 2.56 -8.06
C LEU A 164 -5.89 3.06 -9.45
N GLU A 165 -7.18 3.18 -9.73
CA GLU A 165 -7.70 3.75 -10.98
C GLU A 165 -7.37 5.24 -11.13
N LYS A 166 -7.48 6.03 -10.05
CA LYS A 166 -7.00 7.42 -10.04
C LYS A 166 -5.48 7.50 -10.28
N ILE A 167 -4.70 6.65 -9.61
CA ILE A 167 -3.23 6.60 -9.77
C ILE A 167 -2.84 6.19 -11.20
N ALA A 168 -3.53 5.22 -11.79
CA ALA A 168 -3.25 4.71 -13.13
C ALA A 168 -3.52 5.76 -14.22
N ASN A 169 -4.52 6.61 -14.02
CA ASN A 169 -4.92 7.64 -14.98
C ASN A 169 -4.31 9.02 -14.69
N SER A 170 -3.48 9.15 -13.65
CA SER A 170 -2.82 10.42 -13.32
C SER A 170 -1.62 10.68 -14.23
N GLU A 171 -1.50 11.92 -14.73
CA GLU A 171 -0.27 12.40 -15.38
C GLU A 171 0.88 12.56 -14.37
N ASP A 172 0.55 12.85 -13.10
CA ASP A 172 1.49 12.98 -11.99
C ASP A 172 0.92 12.29 -10.74
N PRO A 173 1.09 10.96 -10.60
CA PRO A 173 0.55 10.22 -9.46
C PRO A 173 1.18 10.63 -8.13
N VAL A 174 2.42 11.13 -8.13
CA VAL A 174 3.11 11.59 -6.93
C VAL A 174 2.47 12.88 -6.44
N LYS A 175 2.31 13.89 -7.30
CA LYS A 175 1.62 15.12 -6.91
C LYS A 175 0.20 14.86 -6.41
N MET A 176 -0.54 13.97 -7.09
CA MET A 176 -1.89 13.58 -6.67
C MET A 176 -1.90 13.00 -5.25
N PHE A 177 -0.99 12.07 -4.94
CA PHE A 177 -0.97 11.35 -3.67
C PHE A 177 -0.40 12.16 -2.51
N TYR A 178 0.68 12.93 -2.75
CA TYR A 178 1.45 13.62 -1.71
C TYR A 178 1.10 15.10 -1.56
N HIS A 179 0.44 15.71 -2.55
CA HIS A 179 0.16 17.15 -2.56
C HIS A 179 -1.25 17.54 -3.03
N GLY A 180 -2.10 16.57 -3.44
CA GLY A 180 -3.46 16.83 -3.94
C GLY A 180 -4.56 16.42 -2.95
N GLU A 181 -5.77 16.22 -3.47
CA GLU A 181 -6.95 15.82 -2.67
C GLU A 181 -6.73 14.55 -1.83
N MET A 182 -5.91 13.60 -2.32
CA MET A 182 -5.57 12.40 -1.54
C MET A 182 -4.73 12.76 -0.32
N ALA A 183 -3.78 13.68 -0.45
CA ALA A 183 -2.95 14.14 0.66
C ALA A 183 -3.80 14.83 1.72
N GLU A 184 -4.76 15.66 1.30
CA GLU A 184 -5.72 16.31 2.22
C GLU A 184 -6.59 15.28 2.95
N THR A 185 -7.07 14.25 2.24
CA THR A 185 -7.85 13.17 2.83
C THR A 185 -7.04 12.39 3.87
N ILE A 186 -5.81 12.00 3.52
CA ILE A 186 -4.89 11.29 4.42
C ILE A 186 -4.57 12.16 5.64
N ALA A 187 -4.22 13.43 5.44
CA ALA A 187 -3.90 14.36 6.53
C ALA A 187 -5.09 14.58 7.46
N LYS A 188 -6.31 14.67 6.92
CA LYS A 188 -7.54 14.76 7.69
C LYS A 188 -7.76 13.50 8.53
N GLU A 189 -7.66 12.31 7.94
CA GLU A 189 -7.81 11.05 8.70
C GLU A 189 -6.74 10.91 9.80
N MET A 190 -5.49 11.28 9.50
CA MET A 190 -4.40 11.27 10.49
C MET A 190 -4.67 12.24 11.65
N LYS A 191 -5.25 13.42 11.37
CA LYS A 191 -5.59 14.44 12.38
C LYS A 191 -6.81 14.05 13.20
N ASP A 192 -7.87 13.58 12.55
CA ASP A 192 -9.10 13.11 13.20
C ASP A 192 -8.79 11.87 14.06
N GLY A 193 -7.76 11.11 13.67
CA GLY A 193 -7.28 9.95 14.38
C GLY A 193 -8.26 8.78 14.31
N GLY A 194 -8.01 7.77 15.13
CA GLY A 194 -8.94 6.67 15.34
C GLY A 194 -8.96 6.27 16.81
N PRO A 195 -9.89 5.38 17.20
CA PRO A 195 -10.01 4.94 18.58
C PRO A 195 -8.67 4.43 19.12
N SER A 196 -8.37 4.79 20.37
CA SER A 196 -7.17 4.31 21.05
C SER A 196 -7.23 2.79 21.25
N ILE A 197 -6.10 2.12 21.06
CA ILE A 197 -5.95 0.67 21.29
C ILE A 197 -5.23 0.46 22.63
N ASP A 198 -5.69 1.12 23.69
CA ASP A 198 -5.05 1.09 25.03
C ASP A 198 -5.26 -0.22 25.80
N THR A 199 -5.66 -1.31 25.15
CA THR A 199 -5.79 -2.62 25.81
C THR A 199 -5.45 -3.73 24.83
N ILE A 200 -4.22 -4.22 24.89
CA ILE A 200 -3.79 -5.53 24.38
C ILE A 200 -3.53 -6.40 25.60
#